data_AF-A0A1U7T3J9-F1
#
_entry.id   AF-A0A1U7T3J9-F1
#
_cell.length_a   1.000
_cell.length_b   1.000
_cell.length_c   1.000
_cell.angle_alpha   90.00
_cell.angle_beta   90.00
_cell.angle_gamma   90.00
#
_symmetry.space_group_name_H-M   'P 1'
#
loop_
_entity.id
_entity.type
_entity.pdbx_description
1 polymer ?
#
loop_
_entity_poly.entity_id
_entity_poly.type
_entity_poly.pdbx_seq_one_letter_code
_entity_poly.pdbx_strand_id
1 'polypeptide(L)'
;MWPRLAFCCWCLALVSGWATFQQMSPSRNFSFRLFPEAAPGAPGSLPAPPAPGEDAAESKVARLGQAFRRRVRRLRELSERLELVFLVDESSSVGQANFLSELKFVRKLLSDFPVVPTATRVAIVTFSSKNNVVPRVDYISSRRAHQHKCALLSREIPAITYRGGGTYTKGAFQQAAQILRHSRENSTKVIFLITDGYSNGGDPRPIAALLRDFGVEIFTFGIWQGNIRELNDMASSPKEEHCYLLHSFEEFEALARRALHEDLPSGSFIQEDMSHCSYLCEVGKDCCDRMASCKCGTHTGQFECICEKGYYGKGLQYECTACPSGTYKPEGSPGGISTCIPCPDENHTSPPGSTSPEDCVCREGYRASGQTCEVVHCPALKPPENGYFLQNTCNNHFNAACGVRCHPGFDLVGSSILLCLPNGLWSSSESSCRVRTCPHLRQPKHGRISCSTREMSYKTTCLVTCDEGYRLEGSVKLTCQGNTQWDGPEPRCVERHCSTFQKPKGVIISPHNCGKQPAKPGMICQLSCRQGFILSGVKEVRCTTSGKWSARVQTAVCKDVEVPQINCPKDIEAKTQEQQDSANISWQVPIAKDNSGEK
;
A
#
# COMPACT_ATOMS: atom_id res chain seq x y z
N MET A 1 -35.60 -1.37 37.24
CA MET A 1 -34.75 -0.19 36.96
C MET A 1 -34.86 0.12 35.47
N TRP A 2 -35.75 1.07 35.14
CA TRP A 2 -35.97 1.68 33.81
C TRP A 2 -34.84 2.67 33.45
N PRO A 3 -34.76 3.24 32.23
CA PRO A 3 -34.77 2.70 30.85
C PRO A 3 -33.53 3.25 30.05
N ARG A 4 -33.09 2.84 28.84
CA ARG A 4 -33.63 2.72 27.46
C ARG A 4 -34.09 4.03 26.74
N LEU A 5 -33.32 4.36 25.68
CA LEU A 5 -33.70 4.66 24.27
C LEU A 5 -34.09 6.08 23.78
N ALA A 6 -33.57 6.35 22.56
CA ALA A 6 -34.08 7.11 21.39
C ALA A 6 -34.04 8.66 21.42
N PHE A 7 -33.42 9.38 20.47
CA PHE A 7 -33.54 9.54 18.99
C PHE A 7 -34.47 10.70 18.56
N CYS A 8 -33.99 11.45 17.55
CA CYS A 8 -34.65 12.45 16.66
C CYS A 8 -34.93 13.87 17.22
N CYS A 9 -34.31 14.93 16.68
CA CYS A 9 -34.58 15.66 15.42
C CYS A 9 -35.91 16.45 15.42
N TRP A 10 -35.86 17.79 15.51
CA TRP A 10 -36.08 18.75 14.40
C TRP A 10 -36.37 20.20 14.86
N CYS A 11 -35.88 21.13 14.02
CA CYS A 11 -36.42 22.45 13.65
C CYS A 11 -36.37 23.69 14.59
N LEU A 12 -35.58 24.67 14.12
CA LEU A 12 -35.93 26.07 13.80
C LEU A 12 -36.76 26.90 14.81
N ALA A 13 -36.16 27.97 15.37
CA ALA A 13 -36.40 29.36 14.94
C ALA A 13 -35.71 30.39 15.85
N LEU A 14 -35.32 31.50 15.22
CA LEU A 14 -34.75 32.76 15.70
C LEU A 14 -35.43 33.38 16.94
N VAL A 15 -34.63 33.95 17.86
CA VAL A 15 -34.88 35.29 18.42
C VAL A 15 -33.53 35.99 18.69
N SER A 16 -33.46 37.22 18.20
CA SER A 16 -32.41 38.24 18.36
C SER A 16 -32.26 38.78 19.79
N GLY A 17 -31.04 39.17 20.18
CA GLY A 17 -30.80 40.02 21.36
C GLY A 17 -29.36 40.55 21.39
N TRP A 18 -29.22 41.87 21.33
CA TRP A 18 -27.97 42.63 21.25
C TRP A 18 -27.15 42.63 22.54
N ALA A 19 -25.81 42.69 22.43
CA ALA A 19 -24.97 43.63 23.19
C ALA A 19 -23.53 43.67 22.65
N THR A 20 -23.04 44.89 22.49
CA THR A 20 -21.73 45.36 22.03
C THR A 20 -20.53 44.93 22.88
N PHE A 21 -19.37 44.73 22.25
CA PHE A 21 -18.06 44.76 22.91
C PHE A 21 -17.03 45.51 22.07
N GLN A 22 -16.55 46.64 22.60
CA GLN A 22 -15.31 47.33 22.18
C GLN A 22 -14.15 46.79 23.00
N GLN A 23 -12.98 46.66 22.38
CA GLN A 23 -11.76 46.11 22.97
C GLN A 23 -10.60 47.10 22.76
N MET A 24 -9.89 47.45 23.82
CA MET A 24 -8.60 48.18 23.79
C MET A 24 -7.52 47.41 24.57
N SER A 25 -6.47 47.02 23.85
CA SER A 25 -5.01 46.96 24.13
C SER A 25 -4.45 46.55 25.50
N PRO A 26 -3.27 45.88 25.53
CA PRO A 26 -2.00 46.63 25.60
C PRO A 26 -0.84 46.12 24.71
N SER A 27 0.16 47.00 24.65
CA SER A 27 1.53 47.04 24.08
C SER A 27 2.43 45.80 24.35
N ARG A 28 3.59 45.54 23.72
CA ARG A 28 4.56 46.30 22.92
C ARG A 28 5.47 45.25 22.22
N ASN A 29 5.74 45.35 20.92
CA ASN A 29 6.91 44.70 20.29
C ASN A 29 7.42 45.59 19.15
N PHE A 30 8.71 45.93 19.22
CA PHE A 30 9.43 46.73 18.23
C PHE A 30 9.85 45.82 17.07
N SER A 31 9.40 46.12 15.85
CA SER A 31 9.93 45.56 14.61
C SER A 31 10.17 46.72 13.64
N PHE A 32 11.43 46.93 13.27
CA PHE A 32 11.81 47.91 12.26
C PHE A 32 11.48 47.37 10.86
N ARG A 33 10.71 48.15 10.10
CA ARG A 33 10.52 48.02 8.64
C ARG A 33 11.73 48.60 7.92
N LEU A 34 12.01 48.09 6.72
CA LEU A 34 12.10 48.90 5.49
C LEU A 34 12.32 47.99 4.27
N PHE A 35 11.32 47.86 3.41
CA PHE A 35 11.36 48.12 1.95
C PHE A 35 9.90 48.13 1.43
N PRO A 36 9.51 49.05 0.52
CA PRO A 36 8.11 49.24 0.12
C PRO A 36 7.73 48.50 -1.19
N GLU A 37 6.43 48.18 -1.29
CA GLU A 37 5.72 47.66 -2.47
C GLU A 37 5.62 48.67 -3.62
N ALA A 38 5.51 48.16 -4.85
CA ALA A 38 5.14 48.91 -6.06
C ALA A 38 3.85 48.33 -6.70
N ALA A 39 2.97 49.24 -7.16
CA ALA A 39 1.72 48.98 -7.89
C ALA A 39 1.93 49.04 -9.44
N PRO A 40 0.96 48.60 -10.28
CA PRO A 40 1.19 48.28 -11.69
C PRO A 40 0.76 49.38 -12.68
N GLY A 41 1.47 49.51 -13.83
CA GLY A 41 0.95 50.21 -15.02
C GLY A 41 1.96 50.71 -16.07
N ALA A 42 1.82 50.20 -17.31
CA ALA A 42 2.19 50.75 -18.63
C ALA A 42 3.66 50.66 -19.17
N PRO A 43 3.85 50.52 -20.51
CA PRO A 43 5.01 49.86 -21.10
C PRO A 43 6.18 50.83 -21.32
N GLY A 44 7.26 50.62 -20.56
CA GLY A 44 8.51 51.35 -20.69
C GLY A 44 9.44 50.70 -21.72
N SER A 45 9.91 51.55 -22.64
CA SER A 45 11.02 51.37 -23.58
C SER A 45 12.17 50.49 -23.07
N LEU A 46 12.65 49.61 -23.96
CA LEU A 46 13.92 48.88 -23.83
C LEU A 46 15.07 49.84 -23.43
N PRO A 47 15.91 49.52 -22.43
CA PRO A 47 17.10 50.31 -22.18
C PRO A 47 18.07 50.14 -23.35
N ALA A 48 18.61 51.26 -23.83
CA ALA A 48 19.71 51.27 -24.78
C ALA A 48 20.93 50.52 -24.20
N PRO A 49 21.74 49.86 -25.05
CA PRO A 49 22.97 49.22 -24.58
C PRO A 49 23.91 50.28 -23.99
N PRO A 50 24.66 49.96 -22.92
CA PRO A 50 25.58 50.92 -22.34
C PRO A 50 26.67 51.28 -23.37
N ALA A 51 27.04 52.56 -23.38
CA ALA A 51 28.11 53.09 -24.21
C ALA A 51 29.43 52.36 -23.94
N PRO A 52 30.28 52.14 -24.96
CA PRO A 52 31.52 51.39 -24.80
C PRO A 52 32.55 52.28 -24.09
N GLY A 53 32.80 52.01 -22.81
CA GLY A 53 33.87 52.67 -22.09
C GLY A 53 33.73 52.67 -20.58
N GLU A 54 33.59 51.49 -19.95
CA GLU A 54 33.90 51.30 -18.52
C GLU A 54 34.10 49.81 -18.14
N ASP A 55 34.83 49.05 -18.96
CA ASP A 55 35.43 47.78 -18.51
C ASP A 55 36.71 48.09 -17.71
N ALA A 56 36.53 48.55 -16.47
CA ALA A 56 37.62 48.85 -15.55
C ALA A 56 38.05 47.59 -14.77
N ALA A 57 39.17 47.00 -15.22
CA ALA A 57 40.17 46.22 -14.48
C ALA A 57 39.67 45.39 -13.27
N GLU A 58 39.58 44.07 -13.45
CA GLU A 58 39.54 43.11 -12.36
C GLU A 58 40.69 43.36 -11.36
N SER A 59 40.36 43.53 -10.07
CA SER A 59 41.36 43.78 -9.00
C SER A 59 42.49 42.75 -9.07
N LYS A 60 43.76 43.19 -8.98
CA LYS A 60 44.97 42.31 -8.98
C LYS A 60 44.81 41.10 -8.05
N VAL A 61 44.19 41.30 -6.88
CA VAL A 61 43.94 40.26 -5.88
C VAL A 61 42.91 39.22 -6.37
N ALA A 62 41.91 39.63 -7.16
CA ALA A 62 40.94 38.70 -7.74
C ALA A 62 41.59 37.78 -8.78
N ARG A 63 42.42 38.33 -9.69
CA ARG A 63 43.19 37.54 -10.67
C ARG A 63 44.15 36.56 -10.00
N LEU A 64 44.92 37.02 -9.01
CA LEU A 64 45.82 36.15 -8.23
C LEU A 64 45.03 35.08 -7.47
N GLY A 65 43.86 35.42 -6.93
CA GLY A 65 42.97 34.48 -6.24
C GLY A 65 42.44 33.38 -7.15
N GLN A 66 42.04 33.71 -8.38
CA GLN A 66 41.61 32.72 -9.37
C GLN A 66 42.76 31.80 -9.79
N ALA A 67 43.96 32.34 -10.03
CA ALA A 67 45.15 31.54 -10.34
C ALA A 67 45.48 30.58 -9.20
N PHE A 68 45.48 31.08 -7.95
CA PHE A 68 45.72 30.26 -6.77
C PHE A 68 44.66 29.17 -6.58
N ARG A 69 43.38 29.51 -6.73
CA ARG A 69 42.28 28.55 -6.65
C ARG A 69 42.43 27.39 -7.63
N ARG A 70 42.81 27.68 -8.88
CA ARG A 70 43.06 26.64 -9.90
C ARG A 70 44.19 25.69 -9.49
N ARG A 71 45.27 26.22 -8.91
CA ARG A 71 46.40 25.41 -8.42
C ARG A 71 46.01 24.57 -7.22
N VAL A 72 45.29 25.13 -6.25
CA VAL A 72 44.78 24.39 -5.09
C VAL A 72 43.86 23.25 -5.53
N ARG A 73 42.95 23.47 -6.50
CA ARG A 73 42.12 22.41 -7.08
C ARG A 73 42.95 21.28 -7.71
N ARG A 74 43.99 21.62 -8.49
CA ARG A 74 44.90 20.62 -9.09
C ARG A 74 45.64 19.82 -8.03
N LEU A 75 46.11 20.48 -6.97
CA LEU A 75 46.75 19.79 -5.84
C LEU A 75 45.77 18.87 -5.12
N ARG A 76 44.49 19.25 -5.02
CA ARG A 76 43.43 18.42 -4.41
C ARG A 76 43.20 17.13 -5.21
N GLU A 77 43.24 17.18 -6.54
CA GLU A 77 43.17 15.99 -7.40
C GLU A 77 44.35 15.03 -7.16
N LEU A 78 45.49 15.55 -6.68
CA LEU A 78 46.70 14.78 -6.35
C LEU A 78 46.79 14.42 -4.86
N SER A 79 45.73 14.63 -4.07
CA SER A 79 45.74 14.52 -2.61
C SER A 79 45.93 13.09 -2.06
N GLU A 80 45.78 12.06 -2.91
CA GLU A 80 46.05 10.66 -2.55
C GLU A 80 47.50 10.43 -2.09
N ARG A 81 48.46 11.17 -2.67
CA ARG A 81 49.89 11.10 -2.28
C ARG A 81 50.52 12.47 -2.35
N LEU A 82 50.09 13.35 -1.45
CA LEU A 82 50.57 14.73 -1.36
C LEU A 82 51.39 14.96 -0.08
N GLU A 83 52.49 15.70 -0.21
CA GLU A 83 53.36 16.13 0.88
C GLU A 83 53.39 17.66 0.88
N LEU A 84 52.82 18.28 1.91
CA LEU A 84 52.75 19.73 2.04
C LEU A 84 53.70 20.22 3.13
N VAL A 85 54.62 21.10 2.79
CA VAL A 85 55.53 21.74 3.75
C VAL A 85 55.27 23.24 3.77
N PHE A 86 54.92 23.78 4.92
CA PHE A 86 54.73 25.21 5.15
C PHE A 86 55.96 25.80 5.82
N LEU A 87 56.55 26.80 5.20
CA LEU A 87 57.59 27.64 5.77
C LEU A 87 56.93 28.97 6.15
N VAL A 88 56.73 29.17 7.46
CA VAL A 88 55.98 30.30 8.03
C VAL A 88 56.95 31.23 8.74
N ASP A 89 56.91 32.51 8.40
CA ASP A 89 57.86 33.50 8.91
C ASP A 89 57.38 34.02 10.28
N GLU A 90 58.18 33.82 11.32
CA GLU A 90 57.90 34.35 12.67
C GLU A 90 58.84 35.51 13.04
N SER A 91 59.40 36.20 12.04
CA SER A 91 60.29 37.36 12.23
C SER A 91 59.59 38.55 12.89
N SER A 92 60.43 39.47 13.39
CA SER A 92 59.93 40.68 14.06
C SER A 92 59.25 41.68 13.12
N SER A 93 59.50 41.63 11.81
CA SER A 93 58.81 42.47 10.81
C SER A 93 57.36 42.05 10.62
N VAL A 94 57.10 40.74 10.65
CA VAL A 94 55.75 40.18 10.57
C VAL A 94 54.95 40.63 11.79
N GLY A 95 55.45 40.36 12.99
CA GLY A 95 54.76 40.66 14.23
C GLY A 95 53.63 39.66 14.58
N GLN A 96 53.21 39.67 15.85
CA GLN A 96 52.27 38.67 16.41
C GLN A 96 50.93 38.58 15.65
N ALA A 97 50.34 39.72 15.29
CA ALA A 97 49.01 39.75 14.67
C ALA A 97 49.05 39.16 13.25
N ASN A 98 50.04 39.55 12.46
CA ASN A 98 50.21 39.06 11.09
C ASN A 98 50.64 37.59 11.07
N PHE A 99 51.48 37.15 12.02
CA PHE A 99 51.83 35.74 12.18
C PHE A 99 50.59 34.86 12.41
N LEU A 100 49.62 35.34 13.21
CA LEU A 100 48.34 34.66 13.35
C LEU A 100 47.55 34.62 12.04
N SER A 101 47.64 35.65 11.20
CA SER A 101 47.04 35.65 9.86
C SER A 101 47.71 34.65 8.92
N GLU A 102 49.03 34.46 8.99
CA GLU A 102 49.74 33.39 8.27
C GLU A 102 49.25 32.01 8.70
N LEU A 103 49.14 31.74 10.01
CA LEU A 103 48.62 30.48 10.52
C LEU A 103 47.15 30.25 10.15
N LYS A 104 46.32 31.31 10.11
CA LYS A 104 44.94 31.24 9.60
C LYS A 104 44.90 30.85 8.13
N PHE A 105 45.81 31.37 7.30
CA PHE A 105 45.94 30.96 5.91
C PHE A 105 46.30 29.48 5.80
N VAL A 106 47.31 29.00 6.54
CA VAL A 106 47.70 27.59 6.57
C VAL A 106 46.50 26.71 6.97
N ARG A 107 45.80 27.07 8.05
CA ARG A 107 44.59 26.37 8.52
C ARG A 107 43.52 26.29 7.43
N LYS A 108 43.27 27.39 6.72
CA LYS A 108 42.26 27.50 5.67
C LYS A 108 42.67 26.77 4.38
N LEU A 109 43.94 26.74 4.04
CA LEU A 109 44.40 25.97 2.89
C LEU A 109 44.27 24.47 3.17
N LEU A 110 44.67 24.04 4.37
CA LEU A 110 44.56 22.66 4.81
C LEU A 110 43.10 22.18 4.95
N SER A 111 42.11 23.09 5.02
CA SER A 111 40.70 22.69 4.98
C SER A 111 40.31 22.04 3.66
N ASP A 112 41.01 22.32 2.57
CA ASP A 112 40.68 21.79 1.23
C ASP A 112 41.32 20.41 0.94
N PHE A 113 42.13 19.88 1.86
CA PHE A 113 42.85 18.61 1.71
C PHE A 113 42.49 17.57 2.79
N PRO A 114 42.41 16.27 2.46
CA PRO A 114 42.28 15.20 3.44
C PRO A 114 43.64 14.91 4.11
N VAL A 115 43.81 15.35 5.36
CA VAL A 115 45.07 15.17 6.10
C VAL A 115 45.03 13.89 6.92
N VAL A 116 45.66 12.84 6.37
CA VAL A 116 45.80 11.51 6.99
C VAL A 116 47.10 10.84 6.53
N PRO A 117 47.66 9.88 7.28
CA PRO A 117 48.95 9.27 6.97
C PRO A 117 49.01 8.58 5.59
N THR A 118 47.86 8.13 5.08
CA THR A 118 47.74 7.45 3.78
C THR A 118 47.56 8.41 2.59
N ALA A 119 47.09 9.64 2.82
CA ALA A 119 46.74 10.62 1.78
C ALA A 119 47.66 11.84 1.81
N THR A 120 47.21 13.00 2.29
CA THR A 120 48.05 14.20 2.42
C THR A 120 48.77 14.23 3.78
N ARG A 121 50.09 14.37 3.76
CA ARG A 121 50.93 14.57 4.96
C ARG A 121 51.47 15.99 4.99
N VAL A 122 51.53 16.57 6.18
CA VAL A 122 51.81 17.99 6.38
C VAL A 122 52.99 18.20 7.33
N ALA A 123 53.83 19.17 7.03
CA ALA A 123 54.80 19.72 7.97
C ALA A 123 54.69 21.25 8.01
N ILE A 124 54.84 21.85 9.19
CA ILE A 124 54.84 23.30 9.40
C ILE A 124 56.14 23.65 10.13
N VAL A 125 56.97 24.45 9.47
CA VAL A 125 58.26 24.94 9.99
C VAL A 125 58.13 26.44 10.20
N THR A 126 58.29 26.89 11.44
CA THR A 126 58.43 28.32 11.73
C THR A 126 59.89 28.72 11.70
N PHE A 127 60.20 29.88 11.14
CA PHE A 127 61.56 30.37 11.08
C PHE A 127 61.65 31.85 11.44
N SER A 128 62.69 32.21 12.20
CA SER A 128 63.09 33.61 12.36
C SER A 128 64.61 33.76 12.26
N SER A 129 65.38 33.27 13.23
CA SER A 129 66.85 33.42 13.25
C SER A 129 67.56 32.09 12.97
N LYS A 130 68.90 32.10 12.79
CA LYS A 130 69.72 30.88 12.61
C LYS A 130 69.48 29.79 13.66
N ASN A 131 69.23 30.19 14.91
CA ASN A 131 68.98 29.28 16.03
C ASN A 131 67.48 28.97 16.24
N ASN A 132 66.59 29.55 15.42
CA ASN A 132 65.14 29.42 15.56
C ASN A 132 64.52 29.08 14.19
N VAL A 133 64.82 27.86 13.73
CA VAL A 133 64.13 27.19 12.62
C VAL A 133 63.56 25.90 13.20
N VAL A 134 62.26 25.88 13.47
CA VAL A 134 61.64 24.85 14.30
C VAL A 134 60.52 24.14 13.53
N PRO A 135 60.61 22.82 13.30
CA PRO A 135 59.48 22.04 12.81
C PRO A 135 58.44 21.92 13.92
N ARG A 136 57.35 22.69 13.84
CA ARG A 136 56.26 22.70 14.80
C ARG A 136 55.31 21.52 14.59
N VAL A 137 55.11 21.14 13.33
CA VAL A 137 54.34 19.97 12.90
C VAL A 137 55.18 19.20 11.89
N ASP A 138 55.27 17.87 12.04
CA ASP A 138 55.97 17.01 11.08
C ASP A 138 55.31 15.63 10.98
N TYR A 139 54.31 15.51 10.10
CA TYR A 139 53.66 14.23 9.78
C TYR A 139 54.38 13.47 8.64
N ILE A 140 55.46 14.04 8.09
CA ILE A 140 56.18 13.48 6.94
C ILE A 140 57.29 12.55 7.46
N SER A 141 58.12 13.04 8.37
CA SER A 141 59.24 12.28 8.95
C SER A 141 58.79 11.32 10.04
N SER A 142 57.79 11.69 10.84
CA SER A 142 57.30 10.88 11.95
C SER A 142 55.95 10.25 11.61
N ARG A 143 55.77 8.96 11.90
CA ARG A 143 54.49 8.24 11.72
C ARG A 143 53.90 7.92 13.09
N ARG A 144 52.83 8.61 13.49
CA ARG A 144 52.08 8.35 14.73
C ARG A 144 50.60 8.18 14.40
N ALA A 145 49.90 7.34 15.16
CA ALA A 145 48.48 7.04 14.93
C ALA A 145 47.57 8.29 15.02
N HIS A 146 47.91 9.25 15.88
CA HIS A 146 47.10 10.44 16.16
C HIS A 146 47.38 11.63 15.20
N GLN A 147 48.01 11.38 14.06
CA GLN A 147 48.36 12.40 13.06
C GLN A 147 47.28 12.49 11.99
N HIS A 148 46.23 13.25 12.28
CA HIS A 148 45.10 13.46 11.37
C HIS A 148 44.64 14.92 11.42
N LYS A 149 43.75 15.28 10.49
CA LYS A 149 43.26 16.64 10.30
C LYS A 149 42.67 17.26 11.57
N CYS A 150 41.86 16.52 12.34
CA CYS A 150 41.25 17.08 13.54
C CYS A 150 42.29 17.48 14.58
N ALA A 151 43.28 16.61 14.89
CA ALA A 151 44.37 16.95 15.81
C ALA A 151 45.19 18.17 15.31
N LEU A 152 45.45 18.21 14.00
CA LEU A 152 46.19 19.30 13.36
C LEU A 152 45.47 20.65 13.53
N LEU A 153 44.17 20.72 13.21
CA LEU A 153 43.41 21.96 13.22
C LEU A 153 42.92 22.39 14.61
N SER A 154 42.64 21.45 15.51
CA SER A 154 42.09 21.76 16.84
C SER A 154 43.16 22.00 17.91
N ARG A 155 44.33 21.34 17.80
CA ARG A 155 45.36 21.35 18.84
C ARG A 155 46.71 21.85 18.35
N GLU A 156 47.25 21.27 17.28
CA GLU A 156 48.65 21.49 16.90
C GLU A 156 48.91 22.87 16.29
N ILE A 157 48.12 23.32 15.31
CA ILE A 157 48.25 24.67 14.75
C ILE A 157 47.99 25.75 15.81
N PRO A 158 46.92 25.69 16.62
CA PRO A 158 46.68 26.67 17.68
C PRO A 158 47.78 26.73 18.76
N ALA A 159 48.55 25.65 18.96
CA ALA A 159 49.66 25.61 19.92
C ALA A 159 50.94 26.30 19.42
N ILE A 160 51.00 26.73 18.15
CA ILE A 160 52.17 27.41 17.59
C ILE A 160 52.24 28.85 18.12
N THR A 161 53.22 29.10 18.98
CA THR A 161 53.51 30.42 19.56
C THR A 161 54.52 31.22 18.73
N TYR A 162 54.29 32.53 18.62
CA TYR A 162 55.20 33.49 17.98
C TYR A 162 56.38 33.82 18.89
N ARG A 163 57.58 33.94 18.30
CA ARG A 163 58.81 34.29 19.03
C ARG A 163 59.49 35.58 18.58
N GLY A 164 59.28 36.01 17.34
CA GLY A 164 60.05 37.12 16.75
C GLY A 164 61.48 36.70 16.40
N GLY A 165 62.24 37.61 15.77
CA GLY A 165 63.64 37.41 15.41
C GLY A 165 64.01 37.99 14.04
N GLY A 166 65.05 37.42 13.43
CA GLY A 166 65.43 37.71 12.04
C GLY A 166 64.53 37.01 11.02
N THR A 167 64.99 36.89 9.77
CA THR A 167 64.30 36.25 8.65
C THR A 167 65.25 35.27 7.96
N TYR A 168 65.48 34.10 8.55
CA TYR A 168 66.47 33.12 8.08
C TYR A 168 65.88 32.11 7.09
N THR A 169 65.45 32.61 5.92
CA THR A 169 64.77 31.82 4.87
C THR A 169 65.61 30.65 4.36
N LYS A 170 66.94 30.81 4.27
CA LYS A 170 67.85 29.70 3.89
C LYS A 170 67.73 28.51 4.84
N GLY A 171 67.66 28.75 6.15
CA GLY A 171 67.49 27.69 7.14
C GLY A 171 66.14 26.99 7.03
N ALA A 172 65.08 27.74 6.73
CA ALA A 172 63.74 27.19 6.52
C ALA A 172 63.75 26.15 5.37
N PHE A 173 64.36 26.47 4.23
CA PHE A 173 64.48 25.51 3.14
C PHE A 173 65.44 24.34 3.44
N GLN A 174 66.51 24.55 4.22
CA GLN A 174 67.36 23.45 4.70
C GLN A 174 66.56 22.46 5.55
N GLN A 175 65.71 22.96 6.45
CA GLN A 175 64.83 22.15 7.26
C GLN A 175 63.77 21.42 6.41
N ALA A 176 63.16 22.11 5.43
CA ALA A 176 62.23 21.48 4.49
C ALA A 176 62.89 20.34 3.68
N ALA A 177 64.11 20.56 3.20
CA ALA A 177 64.87 19.54 2.49
C ALA A 177 65.08 18.30 3.37
N GLN A 178 65.43 18.48 4.65
CA GLN A 178 65.61 17.37 5.58
C GLN A 178 64.32 16.59 5.83
N ILE A 179 63.18 17.27 5.99
CA ILE A 179 61.86 16.64 6.17
C ILE A 179 61.46 15.85 4.90
N LEU A 180 61.65 16.46 3.72
CA LEU A 180 61.28 15.85 2.44
C LEU A 180 62.15 14.64 2.07
N ARG A 181 63.28 14.39 2.73
CA ARG A 181 64.01 13.11 2.59
C ARG A 181 63.20 11.91 3.05
N HIS A 182 62.21 12.12 3.92
CA HIS A 182 61.29 11.09 4.42
C HIS A 182 59.93 11.07 3.67
N SER A 183 59.85 11.81 2.55
CA SER A 183 58.69 11.79 1.67
C SER A 183 58.52 10.43 0.97
N ARG A 184 57.31 10.17 0.45
CA ARG A 184 57.05 8.98 -0.36
C ARG A 184 57.71 9.16 -1.74
N GLU A 185 58.21 8.07 -2.32
CA GLU A 185 58.91 8.13 -3.63
C GLU A 185 57.98 8.68 -4.72
N ASN A 186 56.78 8.12 -4.85
CA ASN A 186 55.76 8.54 -5.81
C ASN A 186 54.70 9.46 -5.18
N SER A 187 55.14 10.57 -4.59
CA SER A 187 54.26 11.62 -4.06
C SER A 187 54.57 12.98 -4.64
N THR A 188 53.52 13.79 -4.82
CA THR A 188 53.63 15.21 -5.13
C THR A 188 54.15 15.95 -3.90
N LYS A 189 55.20 16.76 -4.06
CA LYS A 189 55.88 17.46 -2.97
C LYS A 189 55.73 18.95 -3.20
N VAL A 190 55.18 19.66 -2.21
CA VAL A 190 54.87 21.08 -2.34
C VAL A 190 55.40 21.84 -1.14
N ILE A 191 56.06 22.97 -1.39
CA ILE A 191 56.48 23.93 -0.36
C ILE A 191 55.69 25.23 -0.53
N PHE A 192 55.10 25.70 0.57
CA PHE A 192 54.49 27.02 0.69
C PHE A 192 55.38 27.89 1.57
N LEU A 193 56.07 28.87 0.98
CA LEU A 193 56.83 29.89 1.71
C LEU A 193 55.97 31.13 1.90
N ILE A 194 55.80 31.56 3.15
CA ILE A 194 55.12 32.81 3.52
C ILE A 194 56.15 33.67 4.26
N THR A 195 56.38 34.90 3.78
CA THR A 195 57.35 35.82 4.37
C THR A 195 57.08 37.26 3.96
N ASP A 196 57.43 38.22 4.83
CA ASP A 196 57.35 39.65 4.54
C ASP A 196 58.71 40.33 4.31
N GLY A 197 59.80 39.58 4.46
CA GLY A 197 61.14 40.12 4.69
C GLY A 197 62.22 39.66 3.72
N TYR A 198 63.40 40.27 3.84
CA TYR A 198 64.63 39.87 3.15
C TYR A 198 65.35 38.79 3.96
N SER A 199 65.85 37.74 3.29
CA SER A 199 66.64 36.71 3.98
C SER A 199 67.90 37.31 4.61
N ASN A 200 68.10 37.14 5.91
CA ASN A 200 69.21 37.76 6.66
C ASN A 200 70.29 36.78 7.17
N GLY A 201 70.43 35.61 6.53
CA GLY A 201 71.46 34.62 6.89
C GLY A 201 72.09 33.84 5.74
N GLY A 202 71.98 34.34 4.52
CA GLY A 202 72.53 33.73 3.30
C GLY A 202 71.47 33.55 2.22
N ASP A 203 71.91 33.24 1.00
CA ASP A 203 71.04 33.11 -0.16
C ASP A 203 70.25 31.79 -0.15
N PRO A 204 68.90 31.81 -0.11
CA PRO A 204 68.07 30.62 -0.18
C PRO A 204 67.90 30.06 -1.61
N ARG A 205 68.18 30.84 -2.66
CA ARG A 205 67.93 30.46 -4.06
C ARG A 205 68.62 29.16 -4.49
N PRO A 206 69.89 28.88 -4.13
CA PRO A 206 70.55 27.63 -4.54
C PRO A 206 69.85 26.38 -4.02
N ILE A 207 69.33 26.45 -2.79
CA ILE A 207 68.67 25.30 -2.17
C ILE A 207 67.23 25.14 -2.68
N ALA A 208 66.55 26.25 -2.97
CA ALA A 208 65.25 26.23 -3.62
C ALA A 208 65.36 25.64 -5.04
N ALA A 209 66.42 26.00 -5.78
CA ALA A 209 66.71 25.40 -7.08
C ALA A 209 66.91 23.89 -6.99
N LEU A 210 67.74 23.44 -6.03
CA LEU A 210 67.95 22.00 -5.78
C LEU A 210 66.62 21.27 -5.51
N LEU A 211 65.75 21.83 -4.66
CA LEU A 211 64.45 21.22 -4.36
C LEU A 211 63.53 21.14 -5.59
N ARG A 212 63.52 22.17 -6.44
CA ARG A 212 62.77 22.12 -7.71
C ARG A 212 63.32 21.08 -8.68
N ASP A 213 64.64 20.93 -8.74
CA ASP A 213 65.29 19.91 -9.58
C ASP A 213 64.93 18.49 -9.11
N PHE A 214 64.65 18.31 -7.81
CA PHE A 214 64.07 17.09 -7.23
C PHE A 214 62.54 16.97 -7.38
N GLY A 215 61.90 17.86 -8.15
CA GLY A 215 60.46 17.81 -8.46
C GLY A 215 59.56 18.38 -7.37
N VAL A 216 60.08 19.23 -6.48
CA VAL A 216 59.27 19.94 -5.48
C VAL A 216 58.66 21.21 -6.08
N GLU A 217 57.33 21.34 -6.03
CA GLU A 217 56.61 22.54 -6.46
C GLU A 217 56.67 23.58 -5.33
N ILE A 218 57.20 24.77 -5.61
CA ILE A 218 57.43 25.82 -4.60
C ILE A 218 56.53 27.02 -4.90
N PHE A 219 55.65 27.34 -3.95
CA PHE A 219 54.82 28.54 -3.92
C PHE A 219 55.40 29.55 -2.94
N THR A 220 55.54 30.81 -3.37
CA THR A 220 56.05 31.90 -2.52
C THR A 220 55.00 33.00 -2.37
N PHE A 221 54.71 33.36 -1.12
CA PHE A 221 53.83 34.45 -0.73
C PHE A 221 54.69 35.55 -0.12
N GLY A 222 55.01 36.54 -0.94
CA GLY A 222 55.72 37.74 -0.50
C GLY A 222 54.72 38.82 -0.11
N ILE A 223 54.74 39.23 1.15
CA ILE A 223 53.89 40.29 1.68
C ILE A 223 54.78 41.53 1.86
N TRP A 224 54.32 42.72 1.48
CA TRP A 224 55.10 43.98 1.60
C TRP A 224 56.33 44.06 0.65
N GLN A 225 57.22 45.03 0.90
CA GLN A 225 58.40 45.38 0.07
C GLN A 225 59.59 44.40 0.20
N GLY A 226 59.33 43.09 0.22
CA GLY A 226 60.38 42.06 0.23
C GLY A 226 61.21 42.01 -1.07
N ASN A 227 62.23 41.14 -1.10
CA ASN A 227 63.07 40.95 -2.29
C ASN A 227 62.31 40.22 -3.40
N ILE A 228 61.63 40.97 -4.26
CA ILE A 228 60.80 40.42 -5.36
C ILE A 228 61.61 39.46 -6.25
N ARG A 229 62.88 39.77 -6.55
CA ARG A 229 63.73 38.91 -7.38
C ARG A 229 64.03 37.58 -6.69
N GLU A 230 64.42 37.62 -5.43
CA GLU A 230 64.71 36.41 -4.65
C GLU A 230 63.48 35.51 -4.50
N LEU A 231 62.32 36.07 -4.15
CA LEU A 231 61.05 35.32 -4.06
C LEU A 231 60.67 34.70 -5.40
N ASN A 232 60.75 35.48 -6.47
CA ASN A 232 60.46 35.00 -7.82
C ASN A 232 61.43 33.89 -8.25
N ASP A 233 62.72 34.00 -7.95
CA ASP A 233 63.74 33.00 -8.29
C ASP A 233 63.59 31.70 -7.49
N MET A 234 63.00 31.76 -6.29
CA MET A 234 62.69 30.59 -5.46
C MET A 234 61.42 29.85 -5.90
N ALA A 235 60.40 30.56 -6.37
CA ALA A 235 59.15 29.97 -6.83
C ALA A 235 59.34 29.01 -8.04
N SER A 236 58.42 28.07 -8.22
CA SER A 236 58.37 27.22 -9.42
C SER A 236 57.79 27.94 -10.63
N SER A 237 57.89 27.34 -11.82
CA SER A 237 57.33 27.89 -13.07
C SER A 237 55.96 27.26 -13.38
N PRO A 238 55.00 28.00 -13.99
CA PRO A 238 55.06 29.42 -14.38
C PRO A 238 54.92 30.37 -13.17
N LYS A 239 55.59 31.53 -13.21
CA LYS A 239 55.72 32.42 -12.05
C LYS A 239 54.40 33.08 -11.66
N GLU A 240 53.54 33.32 -12.65
CA GLU A 240 52.21 33.90 -12.50
C GLU A 240 51.26 33.01 -11.66
N GLU A 241 51.62 31.74 -11.49
CA GLU A 241 50.84 30.75 -10.75
C GLU A 241 51.54 30.24 -9.47
N HIS A 242 52.77 30.66 -9.20
CA HIS A 242 53.56 30.21 -8.03
C HIS A 242 54.16 31.33 -7.19
N CYS A 243 54.22 32.56 -7.70
CA CYS A 243 54.75 33.72 -7.00
C CYS A 243 53.64 34.73 -6.76
N TYR A 244 53.21 34.86 -5.50
CA TYR A 244 52.16 35.78 -5.07
C TYR A 244 52.78 36.95 -4.31
N LEU A 245 52.79 38.12 -4.95
CA LEU A 245 53.32 39.36 -4.38
C LEU A 245 52.17 40.29 -3.98
N LEU A 246 52.02 40.49 -2.67
CA LEU A 246 50.90 41.17 -2.03
C LEU A 246 51.39 42.42 -1.31
N HIS A 247 50.62 43.50 -1.37
CA HIS A 247 51.04 44.79 -0.82
C HIS A 247 50.78 44.92 0.68
N SER A 248 49.92 44.08 1.26
CA SER A 248 49.62 44.09 2.69
C SER A 248 49.11 42.73 3.16
N PHE A 249 49.12 42.52 4.48
CA PHE A 249 48.49 41.36 5.10
C PHE A 249 46.96 41.33 4.89
N GLU A 250 46.32 42.47 4.65
CA GLU A 250 44.90 42.53 4.29
C GLU A 250 44.64 41.92 2.90
N GLU A 251 45.50 42.21 1.91
CA GLU A 251 45.42 41.58 0.59
C GLU A 251 45.65 40.06 0.67
N PHE A 252 46.56 39.63 1.54
CA PHE A 252 46.82 38.21 1.83
C PHE A 252 45.59 37.51 2.40
N GLU A 253 44.95 38.10 3.41
CA GLU A 253 43.70 37.56 3.95
C GLU A 253 42.57 37.57 2.90
N ALA A 254 42.49 38.59 2.05
CA ALA A 254 41.51 38.66 0.97
C ALA A 254 41.75 37.59 -0.11
N LEU A 255 43.01 37.29 -0.45
CA LEU A 255 43.40 36.21 -1.34
C LEU A 255 42.97 34.85 -0.76
N ALA A 256 43.31 34.60 0.51
CA ALA A 256 42.93 33.40 1.25
C ALA A 256 41.42 33.19 1.23
N ARG A 257 40.64 34.27 1.46
CA ARG A 257 39.18 34.20 1.49
C ARG A 257 38.52 33.85 0.16
N ARG A 258 39.08 34.29 -0.96
CA ARG A 258 38.50 34.09 -2.30
C ARG A 258 38.92 32.80 -2.97
N ALA A 259 40.12 32.31 -2.67
CA ALA A 259 40.69 31.14 -3.33
C ALA A 259 40.33 29.82 -2.64
N LEU A 260 39.98 29.86 -1.36
CA LEU A 260 39.79 28.70 -0.49
C LEU A 260 38.35 28.69 0.02
N HIS A 261 37.76 27.50 0.12
CA HIS A 261 36.33 27.16 0.30
C HIS A 261 35.68 26.61 -0.97
N GLU A 262 35.82 25.30 -1.12
CA GLU A 262 34.84 24.46 -1.82
C GLU A 262 34.30 23.43 -0.84
N ASP A 263 33.00 23.19 -0.89
CA ASP A 263 32.37 22.13 -0.11
C ASP A 263 32.99 20.79 -0.54
N LEU A 264 33.82 20.24 0.34
CA LEU A 264 34.35 18.89 0.15
C LEU A 264 33.22 17.88 0.41
N PRO A 265 33.12 16.81 -0.39
CA PRO A 265 32.19 15.72 -0.10
C PRO A 265 32.46 15.10 1.27
N SER A 266 31.45 14.44 1.83
CA SER A 266 31.55 13.66 3.07
C SER A 266 32.76 12.72 2.98
N GLY A 267 33.74 12.97 3.84
CA GLY A 267 35.03 12.32 3.82
C GLY A 267 35.05 10.95 4.48
N SER A 268 36.24 10.37 4.61
CA SER A 268 36.46 9.23 5.51
C SER A 268 36.47 9.67 6.97
N PHE A 269 36.25 8.71 7.87
CA PHE A 269 36.18 8.93 9.30
C PHE A 269 37.18 8.03 10.03
N ILE A 270 37.89 8.60 11.00
CA ILE A 270 38.82 7.86 11.88
C ILE A 270 38.20 7.81 13.28
N GLN A 271 38.10 6.61 13.84
CA GLN A 271 37.59 6.42 15.20
C GLN A 271 38.57 7.01 16.23
N GLU A 272 38.02 7.76 17.17
CA GLU A 272 38.78 8.50 18.19
C GLU A 272 38.19 8.28 19.59
N ASP A 273 38.94 8.71 20.60
CA ASP A 273 38.46 8.67 21.98
C ASP A 273 37.24 9.58 22.18
N MET A 274 36.29 9.12 22.98
CA MET A 274 35.03 9.82 23.28
C MET A 274 35.26 11.21 23.88
N SER A 275 36.36 11.43 24.60
CA SER A 275 36.67 12.73 25.19
C SER A 275 36.82 13.84 24.16
N HIS A 276 37.24 13.53 22.93
CA HIS A 276 37.36 14.52 21.87
C HIS A 276 36.02 15.10 21.40
N CYS A 277 34.92 14.37 21.58
CA CYS A 277 33.57 14.82 21.23
C CYS A 277 32.85 15.54 22.39
N SER A 278 33.51 15.74 23.52
CA SER A 278 32.93 16.35 24.72
C SER A 278 32.43 17.78 24.53
N TYR A 279 32.96 18.51 23.54
CA TYR A 279 32.54 19.89 23.27
C TYR A 279 31.27 19.99 22.42
N LEU A 280 30.75 18.87 21.90
CA LEU A 280 29.58 18.85 21.02
C LEU A 280 28.25 19.06 21.77
N CYS A 281 28.27 19.06 23.10
CA CYS A 281 27.09 19.28 23.94
C CYS A 281 27.41 20.19 25.13
N GLU A 282 26.39 20.86 25.68
CA GLU A 282 26.55 21.83 26.77
C GLU A 282 27.06 21.20 28.09
N VAL A 283 26.77 19.91 28.32
CA VAL A 283 27.20 19.16 29.51
C VAL A 283 28.72 18.95 29.53
N GLY A 284 29.38 19.00 28.36
CA GLY A 284 30.83 18.96 28.27
C GLY A 284 31.47 17.59 28.48
N LYS A 285 30.68 16.49 28.50
CA LYS A 285 31.10 15.08 28.61
C LYS A 285 30.04 14.14 28.02
N ASP A 286 30.46 12.97 27.54
CA ASP A 286 29.60 11.88 27.05
C ASP A 286 28.50 12.31 26.06
N CYS A 287 28.86 13.20 25.12
CA CYS A 287 27.89 13.81 24.21
C CYS A 287 27.34 12.85 23.14
N CYS A 288 28.11 11.84 22.73
CA CYS A 288 27.64 10.89 21.72
C CYS A 288 26.67 9.87 22.33
N ASP A 289 25.71 9.43 21.52
CA ASP A 289 24.83 8.32 21.86
C ASP A 289 25.64 7.05 22.19
N ARG A 290 25.03 6.16 22.99
CA ARG A 290 25.59 4.84 23.27
C ARG A 290 25.77 4.00 21.99
N MET A 291 24.93 4.21 20.99
CA MET A 291 25.00 3.58 19.66
C MET A 291 25.80 4.43 18.65
N ALA A 292 26.60 5.39 19.11
CA ALA A 292 27.50 6.18 18.30
C ALA A 292 28.94 6.10 18.83
N SER A 293 29.89 6.41 17.96
CA SER A 293 31.28 6.65 18.34
C SER A 293 31.75 8.03 17.91
N CYS A 294 32.69 8.58 18.67
CA CYS A 294 33.38 9.79 18.30
C CYS A 294 34.34 9.51 17.15
N LYS A 295 34.17 10.21 16.02
CA LYS A 295 35.06 10.07 14.87
C LYS A 295 35.56 11.42 14.38
N CYS A 296 36.80 11.45 13.90
CA CYS A 296 37.36 12.59 13.20
C CYS A 296 37.00 12.52 11.72
N GLY A 297 36.30 13.53 11.21
CA GLY A 297 36.10 13.72 9.76
C GLY A 297 37.41 14.15 9.11
N THR A 298 37.99 13.31 8.25
CA THR A 298 39.31 13.57 7.64
C THR A 298 39.26 14.68 6.61
N HIS A 299 38.06 15.00 6.08
CA HIS A 299 37.81 16.12 5.18
C HIS A 299 37.31 17.36 5.91
N THR A 300 36.42 17.22 6.91
CA THR A 300 35.88 18.37 7.67
C THR A 300 36.88 18.90 8.70
N GLY A 301 37.75 18.03 9.23
CA GLY A 301 38.65 18.35 10.33
C GLY A 301 37.93 18.60 11.65
N GLN A 302 36.69 18.13 11.77
CA GLN A 302 35.85 18.24 12.96
C GLN A 302 35.60 16.86 13.56
N PHE A 303 35.45 16.83 14.89
CA PHE A 303 34.97 15.64 15.58
C PHE A 303 33.45 15.62 15.51
N GLU A 304 32.91 14.46 15.15
CA GLU A 304 31.48 14.23 14.96
C GLU A 304 31.10 12.90 15.63
N CYS A 305 29.93 12.87 16.25
CA CYS A 305 29.36 11.62 16.73
C CYS A 305 28.68 10.91 15.55
N ILE A 306 29.08 9.68 15.26
CA ILE A 306 28.54 8.93 14.13
C ILE A 306 27.88 7.67 14.65
N CYS A 307 26.59 7.51 14.34
CA CYS A 307 25.86 6.28 14.65
C CYS A 307 26.55 5.08 14.01
N GLU A 308 26.66 4.01 14.79
CA GLU A 308 27.28 2.76 14.35
C GLU A 308 26.46 2.07 13.26
N LYS A 309 27.05 1.01 12.67
CA LYS A 309 26.36 0.16 11.69
C LYS A 309 24.98 -0.28 12.20
N GLY A 310 24.00 -0.33 11.32
CA GLY A 310 22.59 -0.58 11.67
C GLY A 310 21.83 0.62 12.22
N TYR A 311 22.48 1.75 12.52
CA TYR A 311 21.83 2.94 13.08
C TYR A 311 22.02 4.19 12.21
N TYR A 312 21.03 5.07 12.21
CA TYR A 312 21.07 6.36 11.52
C TYR A 312 20.70 7.50 12.48
N GLY A 313 21.05 8.72 12.10
CA GLY A 313 20.79 9.91 12.89
C GLY A 313 22.03 10.78 13.04
N LYS A 314 21.97 11.72 13.99
CA LYS A 314 23.02 12.71 14.22
C LYS A 314 24.13 12.22 15.15
N GLY A 315 23.93 11.11 15.84
CA GLY A 315 24.94 10.52 16.71
C GLY A 315 25.06 11.14 18.11
N LEU A 316 24.40 12.27 18.40
CA LEU A 316 24.35 12.82 19.76
C LEU A 316 23.40 11.99 20.64
N GLN A 317 23.49 12.21 21.95
CA GLN A 317 22.72 11.47 22.94
C GLN A 317 21.21 11.41 22.61
N TYR A 318 20.68 10.18 22.53
CA TYR A 318 19.31 9.83 22.15
C TYR A 318 18.92 10.14 20.70
N GLU A 319 19.89 10.39 19.81
CA GLU A 319 19.66 10.73 18.40
C GLU A 319 20.13 9.63 17.42
N CYS A 320 20.47 8.42 17.90
CA CYS A 320 20.66 7.24 17.05
C CYS A 320 19.42 6.35 17.04
N THR A 321 18.86 6.14 15.86
CA THR A 321 17.69 5.29 15.63
C THR A 321 18.09 4.08 14.80
N ALA A 322 17.61 2.89 15.17
CA ALA A 322 17.85 1.67 14.41
C ALA A 322 17.22 1.78 13.01
N CYS A 323 17.92 1.33 11.98
CA CYS A 323 17.38 1.22 10.64
C CYS A 323 16.09 0.37 10.65
N PRO A 324 15.04 0.76 9.92
CA PRO A 324 13.76 0.07 9.93
C PRO A 324 13.86 -1.35 9.32
N SER A 325 12.92 -2.22 9.66
CA SER A 325 12.84 -3.56 9.07
C SER A 325 12.77 -3.54 7.55
N GLY A 326 13.46 -4.49 6.90
CA GLY A 326 13.60 -4.53 5.45
C GLY A 326 14.74 -3.64 4.92
N THR A 327 15.53 -3.07 5.81
CA THR A 327 16.75 -2.33 5.47
C THR A 327 17.93 -2.80 6.31
N TYR A 328 19.14 -2.51 5.86
CA TYR A 328 20.38 -2.78 6.58
C TYR A 328 21.38 -1.63 6.39
N LYS A 329 22.34 -1.50 7.30
CA LYS A 329 23.40 -0.50 7.18
C LYS A 329 24.77 -1.11 7.57
N PRO A 330 25.67 -1.37 6.60
CA PRO A 330 26.91 -2.11 6.86
C PRO A 330 27.96 -1.30 7.60
N GLU A 331 27.97 0.02 7.41
CA GLU A 331 28.98 0.90 7.96
C GLU A 331 28.35 2.09 8.69
N GLY A 332 29.00 2.53 9.77
CA GLY A 332 28.61 3.73 10.49
C GLY A 332 29.02 4.99 9.72
N SER A 333 28.08 5.55 8.96
CA SER A 333 28.21 6.80 8.22
C SER A 333 27.23 7.87 8.71
N PRO A 334 27.58 9.18 8.62
CA PRO A 334 26.66 10.25 8.94
C PRO A 334 25.45 10.25 8.01
N GLY A 335 24.30 10.63 8.55
CA GLY A 335 23.11 10.90 7.75
C GLY A 335 21.83 10.39 8.38
N GLY A 336 20.72 10.69 7.70
CA GLY A 336 19.39 10.26 8.11
C GLY A 336 19.04 8.85 7.63
N ILE A 337 17.74 8.57 7.60
CA ILE A 337 17.17 7.28 7.20
C ILE A 337 17.56 6.84 5.78
N SER A 338 17.91 7.79 4.90
CA SER A 338 18.41 7.50 3.54
C SER A 338 19.73 6.75 3.52
N THR A 339 20.45 6.65 4.64
CA THR A 339 21.66 5.84 4.78
C THR A 339 21.37 4.35 5.04
N CYS A 340 20.12 3.98 5.35
CA CYS A 340 19.69 2.60 5.47
C CYS A 340 19.40 2.05 4.07
N ILE A 341 20.11 0.98 3.69
CA ILE A 341 20.04 0.37 2.37
C ILE A 341 18.87 -0.63 2.36
N PRO A 342 17.95 -0.59 1.38
CA PRO A 342 16.88 -1.58 1.28
C PRO A 342 17.45 -2.98 1.00
N CYS A 343 16.78 -4.01 1.51
CA CYS A 343 17.12 -5.39 1.19
C CYS A 343 17.03 -5.65 -0.33
N PRO A 344 17.76 -6.65 -0.87
CA PRO A 344 17.88 -6.86 -2.32
C PRO A 344 16.56 -7.15 -3.09
N ASP A 345 15.51 -7.58 -2.38
CA ASP A 345 14.22 -7.97 -2.94
C ASP A 345 13.11 -7.26 -2.15
N GLU A 346 12.05 -6.81 -2.80
CA GLU A 346 10.91 -6.13 -2.18
C GLU A 346 10.21 -7.01 -1.12
N ASN A 347 10.22 -8.33 -1.33
CA ASN A 347 9.64 -9.32 -0.43
C ASN A 347 10.64 -9.81 0.63
N HIS A 348 11.86 -9.25 0.69
CA HIS A 348 12.70 -9.41 1.87
C HIS A 348 12.16 -8.59 3.05
N THR A 349 12.55 -9.02 4.23
CA THR A 349 12.44 -8.30 5.50
C THR A 349 13.71 -8.54 6.31
N SER A 350 13.94 -7.72 7.32
CA SER A 350 15.09 -7.84 8.20
C SER A 350 14.71 -7.34 9.60
N PRO A 351 15.39 -7.80 10.67
CA PRO A 351 15.25 -7.21 11.99
C PRO A 351 15.61 -5.70 11.98
N PRO A 352 14.99 -4.85 12.81
CA PRO A 352 15.44 -3.47 12.98
C PRO A 352 16.90 -3.43 13.40
N GLY A 353 17.67 -2.50 12.83
CA GLY A 353 19.10 -2.37 13.12
C GLY A 353 20.01 -3.39 12.43
N SER A 354 19.51 -4.08 11.39
CA SER A 354 20.31 -5.01 10.60
C SER A 354 21.56 -4.35 10.01
N THR A 355 22.65 -5.11 9.97
CA THR A 355 23.96 -4.59 9.55
C THR A 355 24.41 -5.20 8.24
N SER A 356 23.86 -6.32 7.83
CA SER A 356 24.35 -7.08 6.69
C SER A 356 23.22 -7.40 5.71
N PRO A 357 23.48 -7.51 4.39
CA PRO A 357 22.49 -8.01 3.45
C PRO A 357 22.08 -9.47 3.74
N GLU A 358 22.91 -10.23 4.47
CA GLU A 358 22.61 -11.59 4.94
C GLU A 358 21.53 -11.62 6.04
N ASP A 359 21.26 -10.50 6.71
CA ASP A 359 20.16 -10.37 7.66
C ASP A 359 18.79 -10.26 6.95
N CYS A 360 18.78 -10.07 5.63
CA CYS A 360 17.58 -10.03 4.80
C CYS A 360 17.07 -11.45 4.55
N VAL A 361 15.86 -11.72 5.04
CA VAL A 361 15.16 -12.99 4.88
C VAL A 361 13.84 -12.77 4.16
N CYS A 362 13.35 -13.78 3.45
CA CYS A 362 12.04 -13.67 2.80
C CYS A 362 10.93 -13.48 3.84
N ARG A 363 9.99 -12.58 3.53
CA ARG A 363 8.76 -12.40 4.31
C ARG A 363 7.99 -13.72 4.39
N GLU A 364 7.15 -13.83 5.41
CA GLU A 364 6.26 -14.97 5.56
C GLU A 364 5.42 -15.20 4.29
N GLY A 365 5.38 -16.45 3.82
CA GLY A 365 4.71 -16.83 2.58
C GLY A 365 5.53 -16.67 1.30
N TYR A 366 6.81 -16.34 1.42
CA TYR A 366 7.80 -16.36 0.34
C TYR A 366 8.92 -17.34 0.64
N ARG A 367 9.49 -17.95 -0.40
CA ARG A 367 10.61 -18.89 -0.34
C ARG A 367 11.83 -18.27 -1.03
N ALA A 368 13.00 -18.44 -0.43
CA ALA A 368 14.26 -17.99 -1.01
C ALA A 368 14.57 -18.77 -2.29
N SER A 369 14.81 -18.02 -3.38
CA SER A 369 15.28 -18.48 -4.67
C SER A 369 16.49 -17.63 -5.06
N GLY A 370 17.69 -18.06 -4.63
CA GLY A 370 18.91 -17.25 -4.76
C GLY A 370 18.86 -15.97 -3.92
N GLN A 371 18.96 -14.81 -4.56
CA GLN A 371 18.81 -13.48 -3.94
C GLN A 371 17.38 -12.91 -4.05
N THR A 372 16.42 -13.70 -4.54
CA THR A 372 15.03 -13.28 -4.74
C THR A 372 14.08 -14.10 -3.89
N CYS A 373 12.91 -13.53 -3.64
CA CYS A 373 11.85 -14.18 -2.87
C CYS A 373 10.68 -14.54 -3.78
N GLU A 374 10.49 -15.83 -4.01
CA GLU A 374 9.38 -16.35 -4.79
C GLU A 374 8.18 -16.63 -3.88
N VAL A 375 6.98 -16.27 -4.33
CA VAL A 375 5.75 -16.51 -3.57
C VAL A 375 5.52 -18.01 -3.40
N VAL A 376 5.11 -18.42 -2.21
CA VAL A 376 4.75 -19.82 -1.95
C VAL A 376 3.44 -20.15 -2.67
N HIS A 377 3.41 -21.29 -3.36
CA HIS A 377 2.21 -21.80 -4.02
C HIS A 377 1.69 -23.07 -3.32
N CYS A 378 0.38 -23.09 -3.06
CA CYS A 378 -0.35 -24.29 -2.67
C CYS A 378 -0.68 -25.19 -3.87
N PRO A 379 -1.03 -26.47 -3.67
CA PRO A 379 -1.51 -27.33 -4.75
C PRO A 379 -2.71 -26.70 -5.47
N ALA A 380 -2.68 -26.69 -6.81
CA ALA A 380 -3.78 -26.14 -7.59
C ALA A 380 -5.06 -26.96 -7.38
N LEU A 381 -6.14 -26.29 -6.97
CA LEU A 381 -7.43 -26.92 -6.71
C LEU A 381 -8.32 -26.88 -7.95
N LYS A 382 -9.16 -27.92 -8.09
CA LYS A 382 -10.25 -27.95 -9.08
C LYS A 382 -11.57 -27.70 -8.36
N PRO A 383 -12.58 -27.11 -9.02
CA PRO A 383 -13.90 -26.97 -8.41
C PRO A 383 -14.46 -28.36 -8.10
N PRO A 384 -15.13 -28.55 -6.94
CA PRO A 384 -15.69 -29.84 -6.60
C PRO A 384 -16.81 -30.21 -7.57
N GLU A 385 -17.03 -31.51 -7.74
CA GLU A 385 -18.12 -32.01 -8.58
C GLU A 385 -19.47 -31.45 -8.08
N ASN A 386 -20.31 -30.95 -8.98
CA ASN A 386 -21.55 -30.24 -8.64
C ASN A 386 -21.36 -29.00 -7.76
N GLY A 387 -20.17 -28.39 -7.75
CA GLY A 387 -19.89 -27.08 -7.18
C GLY A 387 -19.04 -26.20 -8.10
N TYR A 388 -18.73 -25.01 -7.63
CA TYR A 388 -17.96 -24.00 -8.34
C TYR A 388 -17.22 -23.08 -7.35
N PHE A 389 -16.15 -22.46 -7.82
CA PHE A 389 -15.49 -21.38 -7.10
C PHE A 389 -16.23 -20.06 -7.33
N LEU A 390 -16.40 -19.24 -6.29
CA LEU A 390 -17.15 -17.98 -6.38
C LEU A 390 -16.62 -17.01 -7.47
N GLN A 391 -15.32 -17.06 -7.77
CA GLN A 391 -14.68 -16.24 -8.81
C GLN A 391 -14.40 -17.03 -10.11
N ASN A 392 -15.00 -18.22 -10.28
CA ASN A 392 -14.76 -19.19 -11.34
C ASN A 392 -13.32 -19.73 -11.44
N THR A 393 -12.35 -19.08 -10.80
CA THR A 393 -10.94 -19.45 -10.73
C THR A 393 -10.50 -19.45 -9.26
N CYS A 394 -9.62 -20.37 -8.90
CA CYS A 394 -8.96 -20.42 -7.60
C CYS A 394 -7.46 -20.24 -7.80
N ASN A 395 -6.94 -19.07 -7.44
CA ASN A 395 -5.51 -18.83 -7.43
C ASN A 395 -4.88 -19.60 -6.26
N ASN A 396 -3.63 -20.03 -6.43
CA ASN A 396 -2.94 -20.87 -5.44
C ASN A 396 -1.70 -20.20 -4.82
N HIS A 397 -1.50 -18.90 -5.00
CA HIS A 397 -0.42 -18.17 -4.32
C HIS A 397 -0.77 -17.94 -2.84
N PHE A 398 0.24 -17.70 -2.01
CA PHE A 398 0.08 -17.37 -0.60
C PHE A 398 -0.99 -16.30 -0.35
N ASN A 399 -1.81 -16.48 0.70
CA ASN A 399 -2.98 -15.65 1.03
C ASN A 399 -4.13 -15.65 0.00
N ALA A 400 -4.03 -16.40 -1.10
CA ALA A 400 -5.19 -16.62 -1.96
C ALA A 400 -6.31 -17.33 -1.19
N ALA A 401 -7.52 -16.80 -1.30
CA ALA A 401 -8.71 -17.34 -0.65
C ALA A 401 -9.70 -17.85 -1.72
N CYS A 402 -9.99 -19.14 -1.69
CA CYS A 402 -10.90 -19.78 -2.62
C CYS A 402 -12.23 -20.09 -1.93
N GLY A 403 -13.25 -19.31 -2.27
CA GLY A 403 -14.61 -19.55 -1.83
C GLY A 403 -15.29 -20.61 -2.67
N VAL A 404 -15.87 -21.63 -2.02
CA VAL A 404 -16.55 -22.75 -2.67
C VAL A 404 -18.05 -22.67 -2.44
N ARG A 405 -18.81 -22.93 -3.50
CA ARG A 405 -20.27 -23.01 -3.44
C ARG A 405 -20.79 -24.17 -4.26
N CYS A 406 -21.82 -24.84 -3.75
CA CYS A 406 -22.47 -25.93 -4.47
C CYS A 406 -23.59 -25.42 -5.37
N HIS A 407 -23.85 -26.13 -6.47
CA HIS A 407 -24.99 -25.86 -7.33
C HIS A 407 -26.31 -26.10 -6.58
N PRO A 408 -27.43 -25.53 -7.04
CA PRO A 408 -28.74 -25.79 -6.44
C PRO A 408 -29.05 -27.29 -6.36
N GLY A 409 -29.56 -27.73 -5.21
CA GLY A 409 -29.85 -29.14 -4.94
C GLY A 409 -28.68 -29.94 -4.35
N PHE A 410 -27.60 -29.27 -3.96
CA PHE A 410 -26.45 -29.88 -3.29
C PHE A 410 -26.10 -29.12 -2.00
N ASP A 411 -25.65 -29.85 -0.99
CA ASP A 411 -25.12 -29.34 0.28
C ASP A 411 -23.60 -29.35 0.28
N LEU A 412 -23.01 -28.27 0.76
CA LEU A 412 -21.57 -28.19 0.98
C LEU A 412 -21.18 -29.02 2.21
N VAL A 413 -20.21 -29.92 2.02
CA VAL A 413 -19.58 -30.70 3.09
C VAL A 413 -18.10 -30.32 3.13
N GLY A 414 -17.63 -29.83 4.29
CA GLY A 414 -16.28 -29.29 4.49
C GLY A 414 -16.27 -27.76 4.58
N SER A 415 -15.10 -27.16 4.33
CA SER A 415 -14.90 -25.71 4.43
C SER A 415 -15.43 -24.96 3.20
N SER A 416 -16.12 -23.84 3.43
CA SER A 416 -16.60 -22.93 2.38
C SER A 416 -15.52 -21.98 1.86
N ILE A 417 -14.42 -21.84 2.58
CA ILE A 417 -13.28 -20.99 2.22
C ILE A 417 -12.00 -21.78 2.49
N LEU A 418 -11.12 -21.82 1.49
CA LEU A 418 -9.79 -22.42 1.56
C LEU A 418 -8.76 -21.30 1.45
N LEU A 419 -7.86 -21.16 2.42
CA LEU A 419 -6.80 -20.15 2.44
C LEU A 419 -5.44 -20.82 2.19
N CYS A 420 -4.64 -20.27 1.27
CA CYS A 420 -3.28 -20.77 1.04
C CYS A 420 -2.33 -20.24 2.14
N LEU A 421 -1.80 -21.14 2.96
CA LEU A 421 -0.96 -20.84 4.12
C LEU A 421 0.52 -20.67 3.75
N PRO A 422 1.35 -20.07 4.63
CA PRO A 422 2.78 -19.86 4.38
C PRO A 422 3.58 -21.14 4.15
N ASN A 423 3.11 -22.27 4.68
CA ASN A 423 3.74 -23.59 4.52
C ASN A 423 3.45 -24.25 3.16
N GLY A 424 2.68 -23.59 2.28
CA GLY A 424 2.28 -24.14 0.98
C GLY A 424 1.14 -25.16 1.05
N LEU A 425 0.40 -25.19 2.17
CA LEU A 425 -0.77 -26.03 2.35
C LEU A 425 -2.04 -25.18 2.44
N TRP A 426 -3.17 -25.76 2.05
CA TRP A 426 -4.48 -25.14 2.27
C TRP A 426 -4.90 -25.25 3.73
N SER A 427 -5.61 -24.24 4.23
CA SER A 427 -6.11 -24.18 5.61
C SER A 427 -7.08 -25.29 6.00
N SER A 428 -7.66 -25.99 5.02
CA SER A 428 -8.58 -27.10 5.23
C SER A 428 -8.51 -28.08 4.07
N SER A 429 -9.05 -29.27 4.26
CA SER A 429 -9.20 -30.27 3.21
C SER A 429 -10.20 -29.82 2.14
N GLU A 430 -10.08 -30.40 0.95
CA GLU A 430 -10.98 -30.16 -0.19
C GLU A 430 -12.46 -30.41 0.19
N SER A 431 -13.34 -29.50 -0.23
CA SER A 431 -14.77 -29.60 0.05
C SER A 431 -15.51 -30.39 -1.02
N SER A 432 -16.67 -30.96 -0.66
CA SER A 432 -17.48 -31.75 -1.58
C SER A 432 -18.94 -31.29 -1.57
N CYS A 433 -19.62 -31.45 -2.70
CA CYS A 433 -21.03 -31.09 -2.85
C CYS A 433 -21.89 -32.36 -2.86
N ARG A 434 -22.55 -32.62 -1.73
CA ARG A 434 -23.40 -33.80 -1.56
C ARG A 434 -24.81 -33.51 -2.05
N VAL A 435 -25.37 -34.37 -2.89
CA VAL A 435 -26.72 -34.19 -3.42
C VAL A 435 -27.76 -34.19 -2.29
N ARG A 436 -28.74 -33.28 -2.37
CA ARG A 436 -29.89 -33.25 -1.47
C ARG A 436 -30.89 -34.33 -1.83
N THR A 437 -31.53 -34.90 -0.81
CA THR A 437 -32.53 -35.95 -0.96
C THR A 437 -33.87 -35.48 -0.41
N CYS A 438 -34.96 -35.76 -1.13
CA CYS A 438 -36.31 -35.53 -0.66
C CYS A 438 -36.80 -36.68 0.25
N PRO A 439 -37.82 -36.43 1.09
CA PRO A 439 -38.46 -37.49 1.86
C PRO A 439 -38.91 -38.64 0.96
N HIS A 440 -38.64 -39.88 1.39
CA HIS A 440 -39.04 -41.05 0.63
C HIS A 440 -40.56 -41.16 0.57
N LEU A 441 -41.12 -41.20 -0.64
CA LEU A 441 -42.56 -41.35 -0.86
C LEU A 441 -43.01 -42.76 -0.47
N ARG A 442 -44.19 -42.87 0.14
CA ARG A 442 -44.79 -44.17 0.46
C ARG A 442 -45.61 -44.64 -0.73
N GLN A 443 -45.65 -45.95 -0.97
CA GLN A 443 -46.50 -46.51 -2.03
C GLN A 443 -47.98 -46.27 -1.69
N PRO A 444 -48.77 -45.63 -2.57
CA PRO A 444 -50.18 -45.42 -2.34
C PRO A 444 -50.93 -46.76 -2.25
N LYS A 445 -51.90 -46.86 -1.34
CA LYS A 445 -52.84 -48.00 -1.33
C LYS A 445 -53.64 -47.99 -2.63
N HIS A 446 -53.79 -49.14 -3.28
CA HIS A 446 -54.46 -49.27 -4.60
C HIS A 446 -53.80 -48.44 -5.72
N GLY A 447 -52.47 -48.36 -5.70
CA GLY A 447 -51.68 -47.72 -6.73
C GLY A 447 -50.22 -48.15 -6.74
N ARG A 448 -49.49 -47.67 -7.74
CA ARG A 448 -48.07 -47.92 -7.97
C ARG A 448 -47.34 -46.61 -8.15
N ILE A 449 -46.12 -46.55 -7.62
CA ILE A 449 -45.20 -45.43 -7.81
C ILE A 449 -43.95 -45.95 -8.51
N SER A 450 -43.51 -45.24 -9.56
CA SER A 450 -42.29 -45.54 -10.29
C SER A 450 -41.42 -44.30 -10.31
N CYS A 451 -40.26 -44.38 -9.67
CA CYS A 451 -39.31 -43.28 -9.55
C CYS A 451 -38.07 -43.53 -10.43
N SER A 452 -37.47 -42.46 -10.94
CA SER A 452 -36.25 -42.54 -11.76
C SER A 452 -35.03 -43.05 -10.98
N THR A 453 -34.95 -42.78 -9.67
CA THR A 453 -33.89 -43.28 -8.78
C THR A 453 -34.50 -43.75 -7.44
N ARG A 454 -33.76 -44.58 -6.69
CA ARG A 454 -34.16 -45.05 -5.35
C ARG A 454 -33.78 -44.09 -4.22
N GLU A 455 -32.70 -43.32 -4.41
CA GLU A 455 -32.12 -42.44 -3.39
C GLU A 455 -32.92 -41.14 -3.20
N MET A 456 -33.93 -40.90 -4.05
CA MET A 456 -34.79 -39.72 -3.97
C MET A 456 -34.02 -38.40 -4.04
N SER A 457 -32.91 -38.41 -4.76
CA SER A 457 -32.01 -37.28 -4.94
C SER A 457 -32.65 -36.17 -5.78
N TYR A 458 -32.11 -34.96 -5.68
CA TYR A 458 -32.56 -33.80 -6.46
C TYR A 458 -32.76 -34.13 -7.95
N LYS A 459 -33.87 -33.63 -8.53
CA LYS A 459 -34.38 -33.94 -9.89
C LYS A 459 -34.94 -35.35 -10.09
N THR A 460 -34.94 -36.21 -9.07
CA THR A 460 -35.67 -37.49 -9.14
C THR A 460 -37.13 -37.24 -9.45
N THR A 461 -37.65 -37.94 -10.45
CA THR A 461 -39.05 -37.86 -10.87
C THR A 461 -39.75 -39.15 -10.51
N CYS A 462 -40.90 -39.04 -9.85
CA CYS A 462 -41.78 -40.16 -9.53
C CYS A 462 -43.13 -40.01 -10.23
N LEU A 463 -43.54 -41.05 -10.95
CA LEU A 463 -44.84 -41.14 -11.60
C LEU A 463 -45.74 -42.07 -10.78
N VAL A 464 -46.98 -41.63 -10.53
CA VAL A 464 -47.97 -42.40 -9.77
C VAL A 464 -49.13 -42.82 -10.66
N THR A 465 -49.48 -44.10 -10.60
CA THR A 465 -50.59 -44.72 -11.32
C THR A 465 -51.51 -45.42 -10.33
N CYS A 466 -52.81 -45.19 -10.42
CA CYS A 466 -53.79 -45.89 -9.60
C CYS A 466 -54.30 -47.16 -10.28
N ASP A 467 -54.67 -48.15 -9.46
CA ASP A 467 -55.30 -49.37 -9.94
C ASP A 467 -56.70 -49.08 -10.52
N GLU A 468 -57.26 -50.03 -11.28
CA GLU A 468 -58.59 -49.89 -11.88
C GLU A 468 -59.67 -49.66 -10.80
N GLY A 469 -60.64 -48.78 -11.07
CA GLY A 469 -61.66 -48.39 -10.09
C GLY A 469 -61.24 -47.23 -9.17
N TYR A 470 -59.97 -46.81 -9.21
CA TYR A 470 -59.47 -45.67 -8.44
C TYR A 470 -59.11 -44.49 -9.35
N ARG A 471 -59.16 -43.28 -8.78
CA ARG A 471 -58.68 -42.05 -9.42
C ARG A 471 -57.57 -41.45 -8.57
N LEU A 472 -56.61 -40.84 -9.25
CA LEU A 472 -55.54 -40.10 -8.60
C LEU A 472 -56.07 -38.76 -8.08
N GLU A 473 -55.75 -38.46 -6.83
CA GLU A 473 -55.97 -37.16 -6.21
C GLU A 473 -54.62 -36.66 -5.67
N GLY A 474 -54.20 -35.48 -6.13
CA GLY A 474 -52.84 -34.96 -5.92
C GLY A 474 -52.05 -34.93 -7.23
N SER A 475 -50.73 -35.03 -7.12
CA SER A 475 -49.82 -34.86 -8.27
C SER A 475 -49.58 -36.17 -9.01
N VAL A 476 -49.83 -36.20 -10.33
CA VAL A 476 -49.54 -37.39 -11.16
C VAL A 476 -48.04 -37.67 -11.29
N LYS A 477 -47.25 -36.60 -11.32
CA LYS A 477 -45.79 -36.59 -11.39
C LYS A 477 -45.28 -35.69 -10.28
N LEU A 478 -44.33 -36.20 -9.49
CA LEU A 478 -43.61 -35.47 -8.46
C LEU A 478 -42.14 -35.37 -8.82
N THR A 479 -41.55 -34.20 -8.65
CA THR A 479 -40.12 -33.93 -8.89
C THR A 479 -39.46 -33.45 -7.61
N CYS A 480 -38.37 -34.09 -7.21
CA CYS A 480 -37.61 -33.68 -6.03
C CYS A 480 -36.89 -32.35 -6.30
N GLN A 481 -37.22 -31.33 -5.52
CA GLN A 481 -36.67 -29.98 -5.65
C GLN A 481 -35.40 -29.78 -4.81
N GLY A 482 -34.63 -28.75 -5.13
CA GLY A 482 -33.35 -28.46 -4.46
C GLY A 482 -33.48 -27.94 -3.02
N ASN A 483 -34.71 -27.69 -2.55
CA ASN A 483 -35.06 -27.30 -1.19
C ASN A 483 -35.44 -28.51 -0.31
N THR A 484 -35.11 -29.75 -0.72
CA THR A 484 -35.47 -31.01 -0.03
C THR A 484 -36.97 -31.31 0.02
N GLN A 485 -37.78 -30.68 -0.84
CA GLN A 485 -39.22 -30.90 -0.91
C GLN A 485 -39.65 -31.40 -2.30
N TRP A 486 -40.81 -32.03 -2.34
CA TRP A 486 -41.48 -32.37 -3.59
C TRP A 486 -42.22 -31.15 -4.15
N ASP A 487 -42.28 -31.04 -5.48
CA ASP A 487 -42.93 -29.93 -6.20
C ASP A 487 -44.47 -29.90 -6.09
N GLY A 488 -45.08 -30.92 -5.49
CA GLY A 488 -46.53 -31.00 -5.32
C GLY A 488 -46.95 -31.89 -4.14
N PRO A 489 -48.26 -31.91 -3.83
CA PRO A 489 -48.79 -32.74 -2.76
C PRO A 489 -48.65 -34.24 -3.05
N GLU A 490 -48.44 -35.03 -1.99
CA GLU A 490 -48.36 -36.49 -2.05
C GLU A 490 -49.66 -37.08 -2.63
N PRO A 491 -49.59 -37.87 -3.71
CA PRO A 491 -50.78 -38.40 -4.36
C PRO A 491 -51.38 -39.57 -3.60
N ARG A 492 -52.72 -39.61 -3.58
CA ARG A 492 -53.51 -40.73 -3.07
C ARG A 492 -54.44 -41.27 -4.13
N CYS A 493 -54.60 -42.59 -4.16
CA CYS A 493 -55.58 -43.26 -5.00
C CYS A 493 -56.88 -43.39 -4.23
N VAL A 494 -57.92 -42.71 -4.71
CA VAL A 494 -59.25 -42.70 -4.09
C VAL A 494 -60.24 -43.43 -4.99
N GLU A 495 -61.14 -44.19 -4.39
CA GLU A 495 -62.14 -44.96 -5.12
C GLU A 495 -63.02 -44.03 -5.98
N ARG A 496 -63.22 -44.39 -7.25
CA ARG A 496 -64.12 -43.67 -8.16
C ARG A 496 -65.54 -43.99 -7.75
N HIS A 497 -66.33 -42.94 -7.54
CA HIS A 497 -67.76 -43.08 -7.28
C HIS A 497 -68.55 -42.48 -8.43
N CYS A 498 -69.69 -43.08 -8.78
CA CYS A 498 -70.62 -42.48 -9.73
C CYS A 498 -71.33 -41.29 -9.07
N SER A 499 -71.44 -40.18 -9.81
CA SER A 499 -72.09 -38.97 -9.32
C SER A 499 -73.57 -39.21 -8.99
N THR A 500 -74.14 -38.35 -8.15
CA THR A 500 -75.59 -38.31 -7.94
C THR A 500 -76.31 -37.96 -9.25
N PHE A 501 -77.60 -38.30 -9.34
CA PHE A 501 -78.42 -37.96 -10.50
C PHE A 501 -79.83 -37.53 -10.06
N GLN A 502 -80.45 -36.69 -10.87
CA GLN A 502 -81.83 -36.26 -10.66
C GLN A 502 -82.80 -37.39 -11.06
N LYS A 503 -83.71 -37.72 -10.14
CA LYS A 503 -84.74 -38.76 -10.33
C LYS A 503 -85.76 -38.29 -11.38
N PRO A 504 -86.02 -39.06 -12.46
CA PRO A 504 -87.06 -38.73 -13.44
C PRO A 504 -88.46 -38.72 -12.80
N LYS A 505 -89.35 -37.85 -13.30
CA LYS A 505 -90.74 -37.76 -12.82
C LYS A 505 -91.47 -39.09 -13.07
N GLY A 506 -92.26 -39.54 -12.09
CA GLY A 506 -93.08 -40.76 -12.19
C GLY A 506 -92.33 -42.10 -12.06
N VAL A 507 -91.00 -42.12 -12.22
CA VAL A 507 -90.18 -43.34 -12.10
C VAL A 507 -89.87 -43.64 -10.63
N ILE A 508 -89.95 -44.90 -10.22
CA ILE A 508 -89.54 -45.42 -8.92
C ILE A 508 -88.13 -46.01 -9.07
N ILE A 509 -87.23 -45.69 -8.14
CA ILE A 509 -85.84 -46.18 -8.17
C ILE A 509 -85.59 -46.99 -6.90
N SER A 510 -85.13 -48.23 -7.07
CA SER A 510 -84.77 -49.15 -5.98
C SER A 510 -83.29 -49.56 -6.10
N PRO A 511 -82.49 -49.55 -5.02
CA PRO A 511 -82.83 -49.12 -3.66
C PRO A 511 -83.01 -47.59 -3.53
N HIS A 512 -83.76 -47.13 -2.52
CA HIS A 512 -84.18 -45.73 -2.36
C HIS A 512 -83.02 -44.71 -2.21
N ASN A 513 -81.84 -45.16 -1.77
CA ASN A 513 -80.62 -44.34 -1.66
C ASN A 513 -79.88 -44.17 -3.00
N CYS A 514 -80.26 -44.92 -4.05
CA CYS A 514 -79.60 -44.82 -5.33
C CYS A 514 -79.74 -43.42 -5.94
N GLY A 515 -78.63 -42.89 -6.46
CA GLY A 515 -78.58 -41.58 -7.12
C GLY A 515 -78.62 -40.40 -6.17
N LYS A 516 -78.85 -40.62 -4.87
CA LYS A 516 -78.88 -39.59 -3.83
C LYS A 516 -77.51 -39.30 -3.21
N GLN A 517 -76.61 -40.28 -3.24
CA GLN A 517 -75.22 -40.15 -2.78
C GLN A 517 -74.26 -40.75 -3.83
N PRO A 518 -72.98 -40.37 -3.82
CA PRO A 518 -71.99 -40.98 -4.70
C PRO A 518 -71.96 -42.50 -4.53
N ALA A 519 -72.20 -43.23 -5.62
CA ALA A 519 -72.36 -44.68 -5.59
C ALA A 519 -71.03 -45.39 -5.85
N LYS A 520 -70.76 -46.48 -5.12
CA LYS A 520 -69.58 -47.33 -5.36
C LYS A 520 -69.71 -48.11 -6.69
N PRO A 521 -68.58 -48.42 -7.36
CA PRO A 521 -68.59 -49.30 -8.52
C PRO A 521 -69.28 -50.63 -8.21
N GLY A 522 -70.14 -51.10 -9.12
CA GLY A 522 -70.96 -52.29 -8.94
C GLY A 522 -72.37 -52.03 -8.38
N MET A 523 -72.69 -50.84 -7.88
CA MET A 523 -74.06 -50.50 -7.44
C MET A 523 -75.03 -50.55 -8.62
N ILE A 524 -76.14 -51.28 -8.46
CA ILE A 524 -77.20 -51.42 -9.47
C ILE A 524 -78.45 -50.74 -8.95
N CYS A 525 -79.07 -49.94 -9.82
CA CYS A 525 -80.31 -49.26 -9.52
C CYS A 525 -81.36 -49.69 -10.51
N GLN A 526 -82.42 -50.28 -10.00
CA GLN A 526 -83.56 -50.75 -10.78
C GLN A 526 -84.59 -49.64 -10.87
N LEU A 527 -85.08 -49.41 -12.09
CA LEU A 527 -86.09 -48.43 -12.40
C LEU A 527 -87.40 -49.17 -12.66
N SER A 528 -88.46 -48.72 -12.02
CA SER A 528 -89.81 -49.28 -12.17
C SER A 528 -90.83 -48.15 -12.21
N CYS A 529 -92.07 -48.46 -12.59
CA CYS A 529 -93.19 -47.52 -12.57
C CYS A 529 -94.24 -47.99 -11.57
N ARG A 530 -95.10 -47.05 -11.14
CA ARG A 530 -96.33 -47.40 -10.41
C ARG A 530 -97.23 -48.25 -11.30
N GLN A 531 -98.11 -49.03 -10.66
CA GLN A 531 -99.08 -49.86 -11.39
C GLN A 531 -99.95 -48.99 -12.31
N GLY A 532 -100.24 -49.49 -13.51
CA GLY A 532 -100.89 -48.73 -14.59
C GLY A 532 -99.95 -48.01 -15.56
N PHE A 533 -98.64 -48.02 -15.32
CA PHE A 533 -97.63 -47.39 -16.19
C PHE A 533 -96.58 -48.41 -16.66
N ILE A 534 -96.15 -48.30 -17.91
CA ILE A 534 -95.03 -49.08 -18.45
C ILE A 534 -93.76 -48.22 -18.55
N LEU A 535 -92.63 -48.80 -18.16
CA LEU A 535 -91.33 -48.12 -18.23
C LEU A 535 -90.80 -48.14 -19.68
N SER A 536 -90.59 -46.95 -20.24
CA SER A 536 -89.95 -46.74 -21.55
C SER A 536 -88.52 -46.23 -21.35
N GLY A 537 -87.53 -46.89 -21.94
CA GLY A 537 -86.11 -46.53 -21.83
C GLY A 537 -85.29 -47.56 -21.03
N VAL A 538 -84.43 -47.09 -20.12
CA VAL A 538 -83.53 -47.95 -19.34
C VAL A 538 -84.21 -48.56 -18.13
N LYS A 539 -84.10 -49.89 -17.97
CA LYS A 539 -84.67 -50.63 -16.83
C LYS A 539 -83.76 -50.68 -15.61
N GLU A 540 -82.45 -50.58 -15.82
CA GLU A 540 -81.45 -50.50 -14.76
C GLU A 540 -80.28 -49.61 -15.16
N VAL A 541 -79.63 -49.03 -14.15
CA VAL A 541 -78.33 -48.36 -14.31
C VAL A 541 -77.32 -48.93 -13.32
N ARG A 542 -76.11 -49.22 -13.79
CA ARG A 542 -75.01 -49.78 -13.01
C ARG A 542 -73.88 -48.76 -12.89
N CYS A 543 -73.35 -48.55 -11.69
CA CYS A 543 -72.14 -47.78 -11.51
C CYS A 543 -70.93 -48.59 -12.01
N THR A 544 -70.23 -48.09 -13.02
CA THR A 544 -69.06 -48.77 -13.63
C THR A 544 -67.77 -48.44 -12.90
N THR A 545 -66.71 -49.24 -13.08
CA THR A 545 -65.35 -48.98 -12.53
C THR A 545 -64.74 -47.67 -13.04
N SER A 546 -65.26 -47.12 -14.14
CA SER A 546 -64.88 -45.79 -14.64
C SER A 546 -65.41 -44.62 -13.80
N GLY A 547 -66.31 -44.88 -12.83
CA GLY A 547 -67.02 -43.85 -12.07
C GLY A 547 -68.18 -43.19 -12.82
N LYS A 548 -68.69 -43.84 -13.88
CA LYS A 548 -69.85 -43.39 -14.65
C LYS A 548 -70.98 -44.41 -14.57
N TRP A 549 -72.22 -43.94 -14.59
CA TRP A 549 -73.39 -44.80 -14.75
C TRP A 549 -73.41 -45.42 -16.15
N SER A 550 -73.79 -46.70 -16.23
CA SER A 550 -73.83 -47.47 -17.48
C SER A 550 -74.75 -46.88 -18.54
N ALA A 551 -75.77 -46.13 -18.11
CA ALA A 551 -76.67 -45.39 -19.00
C ALA A 551 -77.18 -44.11 -18.33
N ARG A 552 -77.73 -43.20 -19.14
CA ARG A 552 -78.32 -41.93 -18.68
C ARG A 552 -79.72 -42.18 -18.09
N VAL A 553 -79.86 -42.00 -16.77
CA VAL A 553 -81.11 -42.21 -16.02
C VAL A 553 -82.28 -41.40 -16.57
N GLN A 554 -82.04 -40.23 -17.15
CA GLN A 554 -83.08 -39.34 -17.68
C GLN A 554 -83.84 -39.92 -18.88
N THR A 555 -83.33 -40.99 -19.50
CA THR A 555 -84.01 -41.66 -20.61
C THR A 555 -85.17 -42.55 -20.16
N ALA A 556 -85.28 -42.84 -18.86
CA ALA A 556 -86.37 -43.61 -18.29
C ALA A 556 -87.61 -42.75 -18.05
N VAL A 557 -88.71 -43.11 -18.70
CA VAL A 557 -90.00 -42.41 -18.62
C VAL A 557 -91.12 -43.43 -18.40
N CYS A 558 -91.98 -43.17 -17.42
CA CYS A 558 -93.19 -43.96 -17.20
C CYS A 558 -94.29 -43.46 -18.13
N LYS A 559 -94.75 -44.32 -19.03
CA LYS A 559 -95.86 -44.04 -19.93
C LYS A 559 -97.10 -44.72 -19.39
N ASP A 560 -98.19 -43.97 -19.29
CA ASP A 560 -99.49 -44.52 -18.91
C ASP A 560 -99.98 -45.52 -19.97
N VAL A 561 -100.60 -46.59 -19.52
CA VAL A 561 -101.17 -47.65 -20.37
C VAL A 561 -102.61 -47.99 -19.99
N GLU A 562 -103.18 -47.38 -18.95
CA GLU A 562 -104.59 -47.56 -18.62
C GLU A 562 -105.45 -46.55 -19.39
N VAL A 563 -106.66 -46.97 -19.75
CA VAL A 563 -107.61 -46.12 -20.47
C VAL A 563 -108.46 -45.33 -19.47
N PRO A 564 -108.76 -44.05 -19.74
CA PRO A 564 -109.55 -43.23 -18.84
C PRO A 564 -110.98 -43.77 -18.70
N GLN A 565 -111.51 -43.79 -17.47
CA GLN A 565 -112.91 -44.14 -17.21
C GLN A 565 -113.80 -42.91 -17.33
N ILE A 566 -114.79 -42.96 -18.23
CA ILE A 566 -115.76 -41.88 -18.45
C ILE A 566 -117.14 -42.38 -18.02
N ASN A 567 -117.72 -41.74 -17.01
CA ASN A 567 -119.10 -42.01 -16.60
C ASN A 567 -120.04 -41.05 -17.33
N CYS A 568 -120.70 -41.54 -18.40
CA CYS A 568 -121.68 -40.76 -19.15
C CYS A 568 -123.00 -40.61 -18.38
N PRO A 569 -123.66 -39.43 -18.43
CA PRO A 569 -125.02 -39.28 -17.91
C PRO A 569 -126.01 -40.13 -18.71
N LYS A 570 -127.14 -40.48 -18.08
CA LYS A 570 -128.22 -41.24 -18.71
C LYS A 570 -128.86 -40.44 -19.86
N ASP A 571 -129.45 -41.16 -20.80
CA ASP A 571 -130.16 -40.60 -21.95
C ASP A 571 -131.26 -39.63 -21.49
N ILE A 572 -131.36 -38.48 -22.18
CA ILE A 572 -132.35 -37.44 -21.88
C ILE A 572 -133.43 -37.48 -22.96
N GLU A 573 -134.64 -37.86 -22.57
CA GLU A 573 -135.82 -37.76 -23.43
C GLU A 573 -136.62 -36.50 -23.07
N ALA A 574 -136.84 -35.62 -24.06
CA ALA A 574 -137.64 -34.41 -23.89
C ALA A 574 -138.72 -34.34 -24.97
N LYS A 575 -139.96 -34.03 -24.56
CA LYS A 575 -141.08 -33.83 -25.48
C LYS A 575 -141.06 -32.40 -26.01
N THR A 576 -141.29 -32.24 -27.31
CA THR A 576 -141.34 -30.92 -27.95
C THR A 576 -142.65 -30.19 -27.59
N GLN A 577 -142.60 -28.86 -27.52
CA GLN A 577 -143.80 -28.04 -27.25
C GLN A 577 -144.70 -27.99 -28.49
N GLU A 578 -146.03 -27.91 -28.29
CA GLU A 578 -147.03 -28.07 -29.35
C GLU A 578 -146.82 -27.05 -30.50
N GLN A 579 -146.73 -27.57 -31.73
CA GLN A 579 -146.32 -26.87 -32.97
C GLN A 579 -144.86 -26.39 -33.07
N GLN A 580 -143.96 -26.87 -32.20
CA GLN A 580 -142.52 -26.76 -32.37
C GLN A 580 -141.87 -28.15 -32.46
N ASP A 581 -140.86 -28.28 -33.30
CA ASP A 581 -140.10 -29.48 -33.62
C ASP A 581 -138.74 -29.55 -32.91
N SER A 582 -138.50 -28.66 -31.93
CA SER A 582 -137.28 -28.65 -31.11
C SER A 582 -137.56 -28.68 -29.60
N ALA A 583 -136.75 -29.40 -28.84
CA ALA A 583 -136.75 -29.38 -27.38
C ALA A 583 -135.35 -29.04 -26.86
N ASN A 584 -135.26 -28.11 -25.92
CA ASN A 584 -134.00 -27.79 -25.26
C ASN A 584 -133.72 -28.81 -24.14
N ILE A 585 -132.58 -29.49 -24.25
CA ILE A 585 -132.03 -30.35 -23.20
C ILE A 585 -130.76 -29.72 -22.63
N SER A 586 -130.52 -29.91 -21.34
CA SER A 586 -129.27 -29.54 -20.68
C SER A 586 -128.65 -30.79 -20.05
N TRP A 587 -127.35 -31.02 -20.29
CA TRP A 587 -126.61 -32.14 -19.71
C TRP A 587 -125.35 -31.65 -18.98
N GLN A 588 -124.85 -32.47 -18.05
CA GLN A 588 -123.56 -32.27 -17.41
C GLN A 588 -122.46 -32.99 -18.19
N VAL A 589 -121.36 -32.29 -18.47
CA VAL A 589 -120.18 -32.89 -19.13
C VAL A 589 -119.65 -34.01 -18.25
N PRO A 590 -119.51 -35.26 -18.75
CA PRO A 590 -119.01 -36.36 -17.95
C PRO A 590 -117.57 -36.12 -17.53
N ILE A 591 -117.27 -36.35 -16.25
CA ILE A 591 -115.92 -36.22 -15.69
C ILE A 591 -115.17 -37.51 -15.99
N ALA A 592 -114.10 -37.42 -16.79
CA ALA A 592 -113.16 -38.50 -16.97
C ALA A 592 -112.29 -38.65 -15.71
N LYS A 593 -112.10 -39.89 -15.25
CA LYS A 593 -111.12 -40.23 -14.20
C LYS A 593 -110.06 -41.13 -14.79
N ASP A 594 -108.81 -40.72 -14.63
CA ASP A 594 -107.65 -41.43 -15.14
C ASP A 594 -106.53 -41.49 -14.09
N ASN A 595 -105.68 -42.51 -14.17
CA ASN A 595 -104.59 -42.74 -13.20
C ASN A 595 -103.35 -41.84 -13.47
N SER A 596 -103.26 -41.22 -14.66
CA SER A 596 -102.24 -40.24 -15.06
C SER A 596 -102.20 -39.05 -14.11
N GLY A 597 -103.35 -38.62 -13.61
CA GLY A 597 -103.48 -37.39 -12.84
C GLY A 597 -103.38 -36.14 -13.72
N GLU A 598 -103.40 -36.30 -15.05
CA GLU A 598 -103.67 -35.22 -15.99
C GLU A 598 -105.19 -35.06 -16.07
N LYS A 599 -105.70 -33.84 -15.83
CA LYS A 599 -107.13 -33.55 -15.72
C LYS A 599 -107.76 -33.26 -17.06
#